data_AF-A0A0C9R2C3-F1
#
_entry.id   AF-A0A0C9R2C3-F1
#
_cell.length_a   1.000
_cell.length_b   1.000
_cell.length_c   1.000
_cell.angle_alpha   90.00
_cell.angle_beta   90.00
_cell.angle_gamma   90.00
#
_symmetry.space_group_name_H-M   'P 1'
#
loop_
_entity.id
_entity.type
_entity.pdbx_description
1 polymer ?
#
loop_
_entity_poly.entity_id
_entity_poly.type
_entity_poly.pdbx_seq_one_letter_code
_entity_poly.pdbx_strand_id
1 'polypeptide(L)'
;LATWAKIPGQIWWPAMIIDYRDCAMNEPKAESQWVMWYGDYTLSQVNYKYFMEFRVGIKKFEDHIRQSKRETYKRGILEASKDYCTFSGCQTDNWDINDIFNWFQVDNPSSNYLDNENNKYSPKIRMELLKHVSRTSEAAVREHKLQNTEILRVISSHHSDTEKSICLMCLERNQRTMHEHPFFIGLLCDNCMISYRSTIFAYDDDGKCFFCALCTVTDTVVICDNPDCPRVYCTVCMKYLIAPDSYREVLKKKEWNCFLCSESSHVLSNSLVNPRDDWKMRIQKMFSINRHSISHYMQYYEQKKKIRVLSLFDGISSGFLGLQRLGIDIDAYFASEIDTDAELVSKVHFGTTIIRLGDVRNITREILNNLLPIDLLIGGSPCNDLSLVNPKRRGIHDPNGTGIL
;
A
#
# COMPACT_ATOMS: atom_id res chain seq x y z
N LEU A 1 19.50 27.00 -0.33
CA LEU A 1 19.66 25.54 -0.54
C LEU A 1 20.58 24.93 0.51
N ALA A 2 21.89 25.17 0.50
CA ALA A 2 22.75 24.83 1.65
C ALA A 2 22.66 25.89 2.77
N THR A 3 22.68 25.44 4.03
CA THR A 3 22.54 26.25 5.25
C THR A 3 23.30 25.58 6.40
N TRP A 4 23.45 26.28 7.52
CA TRP A 4 23.72 25.63 8.80
C TRP A 4 22.43 25.40 9.56
N ALA A 5 22.34 24.26 10.23
CA ALA A 5 21.22 23.92 11.09
C ALA A 5 21.72 23.24 12.37
N LYS A 6 20.88 23.21 13.41
CA LYS A 6 21.19 22.55 14.68
C LYS A 6 19.97 21.91 15.32
N ILE A 7 20.14 20.69 15.83
CA ILE A 7 19.20 20.07 16.77
C ILE A 7 19.54 20.57 18.19
N PRO A 8 18.56 20.91 19.04
CA PRO A 8 18.81 21.26 20.44
C PRO A 8 19.74 20.26 21.14
N GLY A 9 20.78 20.76 21.81
CA GLY A 9 21.80 19.93 22.46
C GLY A 9 22.94 19.42 21.57
N GLN A 10 22.85 19.59 20.25
CA GLN A 10 23.91 19.17 19.30
C GLN A 10 24.80 20.34 18.84
N ILE A 11 25.88 20.05 18.13
CA ILE A 11 26.70 21.08 17.46
C ILE A 11 26.00 21.59 16.19
N TRP A 12 26.40 22.77 15.72
CA TRP A 12 25.95 23.27 14.41
C TRP A 12 26.54 22.40 13.31
N TRP A 13 25.72 22.06 12.32
CA TRP A 13 26.10 21.17 11.22
C TRP A 13 25.58 21.72 9.88
N PRO A 14 26.32 21.55 8.77
CA PRO A 14 25.85 21.95 7.46
C PRO A 14 24.71 21.05 6.96
N ALA A 15 23.66 21.65 6.41
CA ALA A 15 22.48 20.94 5.94
C ALA A 15 21.94 21.53 4.63
N MET A 16 21.25 20.70 3.85
CA MET A 16 20.46 21.12 2.69
C MET A 16 19.00 21.26 3.12
N ILE A 17 18.35 22.38 2.78
CA ILE A 17 16.91 22.55 2.95
C ILE A 17 16.19 21.68 1.92
N ILE A 18 15.30 20.81 2.40
CA ILE A 18 14.55 19.85 1.58
C ILE A 18 13.05 20.15 1.69
N ASP A 19 12.36 20.10 0.56
CA ASP A 19 10.90 20.12 0.52
C ASP A 19 10.36 18.74 0.91
N TYR A 20 9.39 18.69 1.81
CA TYR A 20 8.81 17.42 2.30
C TYR A 20 8.25 16.55 1.16
N ARG A 21 7.80 17.17 0.07
CA ARG A 21 7.30 16.49 -1.12
C ARG A 21 8.40 15.77 -1.90
N ASP A 22 9.63 16.28 -1.86
CA ASP A 22 10.77 15.70 -2.57
C ASP A 22 11.40 14.52 -1.83
N CYS A 23 11.05 14.33 -0.55
CA CYS A 23 11.51 13.20 0.27
C CYS A 23 10.39 12.27 0.75
N ALA A 24 9.16 12.43 0.23
CA ALA A 24 7.97 11.65 0.62
C ALA A 24 7.76 11.61 2.16
N MET A 25 8.01 12.74 2.83
CA MET A 25 7.81 12.89 4.26
C MET A 25 6.54 13.69 4.54
N ASN A 26 6.01 13.59 5.76
CA ASN A 26 4.88 14.41 6.19
C ASN A 26 5.21 15.90 6.19
N GLU A 27 4.19 16.73 6.04
CA GLU A 27 4.29 18.18 6.17
C GLU A 27 5.02 18.56 7.48
N PRO A 28 5.98 19.50 7.44
CA PRO A 28 6.75 19.84 8.62
C PRO A 28 5.84 20.43 9.71
N LYS A 29 6.23 20.20 10.97
CA LYS A 29 5.55 20.84 12.12
C LYS A 29 5.62 22.36 11.99
N ALA A 30 4.70 23.05 12.67
CA ALA A 30 4.70 24.51 12.73
C ALA A 30 6.11 25.07 13.01
N GLU A 31 6.50 26.07 12.23
CA GLU A 31 7.82 26.73 12.29
C GLU A 31 9.03 25.79 12.10
N SER A 32 8.86 24.68 11.38
CA SER A 32 9.92 23.71 11.12
C SER A 32 10.13 23.48 9.63
N GLN A 33 11.31 22.99 9.27
CA GLN A 33 11.69 22.67 7.91
C GLN A 33 12.43 21.34 7.89
N TRP A 34 12.16 20.52 6.87
CA TRP A 34 12.96 19.33 6.61
C TRP A 34 14.34 19.71 6.09
N VAL A 35 15.36 19.09 6.66
CA VAL A 35 16.74 19.24 6.22
C VAL A 35 17.39 17.88 6.02
N MET A 36 18.33 17.82 5.09
CA MET A 36 19.24 16.70 4.91
C MET A 36 20.63 17.08 5.39
N TRP A 37 21.21 16.30 6.29
CA TRP A 37 22.53 16.58 6.86
C TRP A 37 23.63 16.15 5.89
N TYR A 38 24.59 17.04 5.62
CA TYR A 38 25.74 16.68 4.78
C TYR A 38 26.67 15.72 5.51
N GLY A 39 27.24 14.76 4.78
CA GLY A 39 28.12 13.73 5.32
C GLY A 39 27.45 12.37 5.55
N ASP A 40 26.26 12.32 6.14
CA ASP A 40 25.50 11.07 6.38
C ASP A 40 24.13 11.00 5.69
N TYR A 41 23.67 12.11 5.11
CA TYR A 41 22.43 12.25 4.36
C TYR A 41 21.16 11.87 5.12
N THR A 42 21.20 11.90 6.45
CA THR A 42 19.99 11.67 7.26
C THR A 42 19.03 12.85 7.17
N LEU A 43 17.73 12.59 7.28
CA LEU A 43 16.67 13.61 7.24
C LEU A 43 16.21 13.96 8.65
N SER A 44 15.95 15.24 8.90
CA SER A 44 15.39 15.70 10.18
C SER A 44 14.52 16.94 10.00
N GLN A 45 13.56 17.13 10.90
CA GLN A 45 12.86 18.41 11.02
C GLN A 45 13.62 19.32 11.99
N VAL A 46 13.87 20.55 11.58
CA VAL A 46 14.55 21.57 12.40
C VAL A 46 13.68 22.82 12.46
N ASN A 47 13.52 23.39 13.66
CA ASN A 47 12.79 24.64 13.83
C ASN A 47 13.59 25.83 13.27
N TYR A 48 12.92 26.82 12.67
CA TYR A 48 13.56 27.97 12.02
C TYR A 48 14.53 28.75 12.93
N LYS A 49 14.33 28.74 14.26
CA LYS A 49 15.26 29.38 15.22
C LYS A 49 16.66 28.77 15.26
N TYR A 50 16.85 27.57 14.71
CA TYR A 50 18.13 26.87 14.66
C TYR A 50 18.72 26.81 13.26
N PHE A 51 18.41 27.79 12.41
CA PHE A 51 19.05 27.99 11.12
C PHE A 51 20.05 29.15 11.15
N MET A 52 21.06 29.05 10.31
CA MET A 52 22.04 30.11 10.09
C MET A 52 22.51 30.07 8.64
N GLU A 53 22.63 31.24 8.02
CA GLU A 53 23.09 31.37 6.64
C GLU A 53 24.45 30.68 6.45
N PHE A 54 24.62 30.02 5.30
CA PHE A 54 25.80 29.20 5.03
C PHE A 54 27.11 29.99 5.16
N ARG A 55 27.21 31.17 4.52
CA ARG A 55 28.38 32.04 4.58
C ARG A 55 28.71 32.51 5.99
N VAL A 56 27.69 32.91 6.74
CA VAL A 56 27.84 33.37 8.13
C VAL A 56 28.38 32.25 9.00
N GLY A 57 27.88 31.02 8.84
CA GLY A 57 28.37 29.87 9.59
C GLY A 57 29.80 29.47 9.24
N ILE A 58 30.22 29.55 7.98
CA ILE A 58 31.62 29.28 7.59
C ILE A 58 32.58 30.22 8.31
N LYS A 59 32.28 31.53 8.33
CA LYS A 59 33.07 32.53 9.07
C LYS A 59 33.04 32.29 10.58
N LYS A 60 31.85 32.03 11.14
CA LYS A 60 31.66 31.87 12.59
C LYS A 60 32.32 30.62 13.16
N PHE A 61 32.40 29.54 12.39
CA PHE A 61 32.91 28.25 12.85
C PHE A 61 34.31 27.92 12.32
N GLU A 62 35.01 28.84 11.67
CA GLU A 62 36.33 28.60 11.04
C GLU A 62 37.32 27.90 11.99
N ASP A 63 37.53 28.44 13.20
CA ASP A 63 38.45 27.85 14.19
C ASP A 63 38.04 26.42 14.56
N HIS A 64 36.73 26.20 14.77
CA HIS A 64 36.21 24.89 15.13
C HIS A 64 36.38 23.88 13.99
N ILE A 65 36.18 24.30 12.74
CA ILE A 65 36.35 23.47 11.55
C ILE A 65 37.81 23.06 11.39
N ARG A 66 38.75 24.00 11.54
CA ARG A 66 40.20 23.75 11.45
C ARG A 66 40.68 22.78 12.53
N GLN A 67 40.19 22.94 13.75
CA GLN A 67 40.61 22.13 14.91
C GLN A 67 39.89 20.78 15.02
N SER A 68 38.77 20.59 14.33
CA SER A 68 37.98 19.37 14.45
C SER A 68 38.75 18.14 13.95
N LYS A 69 38.72 17.06 14.75
CA LYS A 69 39.24 15.73 14.36
C LYS A 69 38.16 14.82 13.76
N ARG A 70 36.91 15.29 13.67
CA ARG A 70 35.79 14.50 13.14
C ARG A 70 35.80 14.52 11.62
N GLU A 71 36.24 13.44 11.00
CA GLU A 71 36.30 13.33 9.53
C GLU A 71 34.93 13.48 8.86
N THR A 72 33.86 12.98 9.48
CA THR A 72 32.49 13.14 8.98
C THR A 72 32.04 14.60 8.96
N TYR A 73 32.45 15.38 9.97
CA TYR A 73 32.15 16.81 10.05
C TYR A 73 32.86 17.60 8.96
N LYS A 74 34.17 17.34 8.80
CA LYS A 74 34.99 17.93 7.73
C LYS A 74 34.46 17.60 6.34
N ARG A 75 34.09 16.34 6.11
CA ARG A 75 33.45 15.89 4.87
C ARG A 75 32.14 16.62 4.62
N GLY A 76 31.26 16.71 5.63
CA GLY A 76 29.97 17.40 5.49
C GLY A 76 30.13 18.87 5.09
N ILE A 77 31.11 19.57 5.67
CA ILE A 77 31.41 20.96 5.31
C ILE A 77 31.93 21.07 3.88
N LEU A 78 32.83 20.17 3.49
CA LEU A 78 33.36 20.13 2.12
C LEU A 78 32.25 19.90 1.10
N GLU A 79 31.39 18.91 1.33
CA GLU A 79 30.25 18.62 0.45
C GLU A 79 29.27 19.79 0.36
N ALA A 80 28.91 20.39 1.49
CA ALA A 80 28.02 21.54 1.52
C ALA A 80 28.60 22.76 0.79
N SER A 81 29.92 22.97 0.92
CA SER A 81 30.62 24.08 0.26
C SER A 81 30.71 23.86 -1.25
N LYS A 82 31.00 22.64 -1.70
CA LYS A 82 30.98 22.26 -3.12
C LYS A 82 29.58 22.48 -3.72
N ASP A 83 28.54 22.02 -3.04
CA ASP A 83 27.15 22.24 -3.48
C ASP A 83 26.81 23.73 -3.55
N TYR A 84 27.14 24.50 -2.51
CA TYR A 84 26.90 25.95 -2.46
C TYR A 84 27.59 26.70 -3.63
N CYS A 85 28.83 26.34 -3.94
CA CYS A 85 29.63 26.99 -4.99
C CYS A 85 29.29 26.48 -6.40
N THR A 86 28.80 25.24 -6.55
CA THR A 86 28.32 24.69 -7.83
C THR A 86 27.16 25.52 -8.37
N PHE A 87 26.25 25.97 -7.51
CA PHE A 87 25.17 26.90 -7.89
C PHE A 87 25.67 28.30 -8.28
N SER A 88 26.94 28.62 -7.96
CA SER A 88 27.61 29.86 -8.37
C SER A 88 28.52 29.66 -9.59
N GLY A 89 28.49 28.49 -10.24
CA GLY A 89 29.25 28.19 -11.47
C GLY A 89 30.73 27.85 -11.25
N CYS A 90 31.15 27.56 -10.02
CA CYS A 90 32.55 27.23 -9.72
C CYS A 90 32.86 25.73 -9.96
N GLN A 91 34.03 25.42 -10.51
CA GLN A 91 34.57 24.05 -10.51
C GLN A 91 35.20 23.75 -9.15
N THR A 92 34.63 22.79 -8.41
CA THR A 92 35.01 22.52 -7.02
C THR A 92 35.46 21.07 -6.78
N ASP A 93 35.70 20.28 -7.83
CA ASP A 93 35.96 18.83 -7.71
C ASP A 93 37.18 18.53 -6.83
N ASN A 94 38.24 19.33 -6.96
CA ASN A 94 39.52 19.14 -6.26
C ASN A 94 39.66 19.97 -4.97
N TRP A 95 38.60 20.62 -4.48
CA TRP A 95 38.71 21.47 -3.29
C TRP A 95 39.02 20.69 -2.02
N ASP A 96 39.85 21.29 -1.18
CA ASP A 96 40.06 20.95 0.22
C ASP A 96 39.45 22.02 1.16
N ILE A 97 39.66 21.87 2.48
CA ILE A 97 39.13 22.80 3.48
C ILE A 97 39.76 24.21 3.39
N ASN A 98 41.03 24.31 2.99
CA ASN A 98 41.69 25.60 2.87
C ASN A 98 41.17 26.37 1.65
N ASP A 99 40.87 25.67 0.55
CA ASP A 99 40.24 26.26 -0.64
C ASP A 99 38.88 26.89 -0.31
N ILE A 100 38.09 26.22 0.54
CA ILE A 100 36.81 26.74 1.04
C ILE A 100 37.03 28.09 1.73
N PHE A 101 37.94 28.16 2.71
CA PHE A 101 38.17 29.40 3.46
C PHE A 101 38.68 30.53 2.57
N ASN A 102 39.62 30.24 1.66
CA ASN A 102 40.13 31.23 0.71
C ASN A 102 38.99 31.79 -0.16
N TRP A 103 38.06 30.95 -0.60
CA TRP A 103 36.94 31.38 -1.42
C TRP A 103 35.91 32.21 -0.65
N PHE A 104 35.59 31.83 0.59
CA PHE A 104 34.60 32.54 1.42
C PHE A 104 35.14 33.83 2.09
N GLN A 105 36.45 34.09 2.01
CA GLN A 105 37.08 35.33 2.48
C GLN A 105 36.92 36.50 1.50
N VAL A 106 36.79 36.22 0.20
CA VAL A 106 36.58 37.26 -0.81
C VAL A 106 35.08 37.61 -0.85
N ASP A 107 34.75 38.91 -0.81
CA ASP A 107 33.39 39.40 -1.09
C ASP A 107 33.08 39.22 -2.58
N ASN A 108 32.90 37.96 -2.98
CA ASN A 108 32.40 37.61 -4.30
C ASN A 108 30.94 38.10 -4.38
N PRO A 109 30.56 38.80 -5.47
CA PRO A 109 29.22 39.34 -5.63
C PRO A 109 28.20 38.21 -5.46
N SER A 110 27.14 38.52 -4.70
CA SER A 110 25.99 37.65 -4.49
C SER A 110 25.58 37.03 -5.82
N SER A 111 25.76 35.72 -5.96
CA SER A 111 25.38 35.02 -7.17
C SER A 111 23.87 35.20 -7.37
N ASN A 112 23.50 35.77 -8.52
CA ASN A 112 22.11 35.79 -8.97
C ASN A 112 21.64 34.35 -9.02
N TYR A 113 20.74 33.97 -8.11
CA TYR A 113 20.09 32.68 -8.13
C TYR A 113 19.40 32.51 -9.50
N LEU A 114 19.92 31.60 -10.31
CA LEU A 114 19.24 31.13 -11.51
C LEU A 114 18.07 30.27 -11.04
N ASP A 115 16.90 30.90 -10.96
CA ASP A 115 15.63 30.26 -10.62
C ASP A 115 15.21 29.38 -11.78
N ASN A 116 15.73 28.15 -11.81
CA ASN A 116 15.38 27.15 -12.79
C ASN A 116 14.94 25.91 -12.01
N GLU A 117 13.62 25.61 -11.98
CA GLU A 117 13.04 24.52 -11.18
C GLU A 117 13.73 23.16 -11.43
N ASN A 118 14.33 22.97 -12.61
CA ASN A 118 15.08 21.78 -12.98
C ASN A 118 16.44 21.61 -12.27
N ASN A 119 16.90 22.54 -11.44
CA ASN A 119 18.20 22.49 -10.74
C ASN A 119 18.12 22.69 -9.21
N LYS A 120 16.98 22.38 -8.58
CA LYS A 120 16.78 22.55 -7.12
C LYS A 120 17.82 21.87 -6.22
N TYR A 121 18.39 20.72 -6.63
CA TYR A 121 19.32 19.93 -5.81
C TYR A 121 20.51 19.45 -6.64
N SER A 122 21.67 19.27 -6.00
CA SER A 122 22.84 18.64 -6.62
C SER A 122 22.55 17.17 -6.99
N PRO A 123 23.25 16.59 -8.00
CA PRO A 123 23.05 15.20 -8.39
C PRO A 123 23.17 14.20 -7.23
N LYS A 124 24.08 14.48 -6.29
CA LYS A 124 24.30 13.64 -5.10
C LYS A 124 23.11 13.69 -4.15
N ILE A 125 22.60 14.90 -3.84
CA ILE A 125 21.41 15.06 -2.98
C ILE A 125 20.17 14.41 -3.62
N ARG A 126 19.99 14.53 -4.94
CA ARG A 126 18.89 13.85 -5.65
C ARG A 126 18.95 12.34 -5.50
N MET A 127 20.13 11.75 -5.67
CA MET A 127 20.31 10.32 -5.50
C MET A 127 20.01 9.86 -4.06
N GLU A 128 20.41 10.64 -3.05
CA GLU A 128 20.12 10.31 -1.65
C GLU A 128 18.63 10.50 -1.30
N LEU A 129 17.97 11.53 -1.83
CA LEU A 129 16.52 11.70 -1.72
C LEU A 129 15.77 10.48 -2.27
N LEU A 130 16.14 9.99 -3.45
CA LEU A 130 15.54 8.78 -4.04
C LEU A 130 15.73 7.53 -3.16
N LYS A 131 16.86 7.42 -2.45
CA LYS A 131 17.08 6.32 -1.48
C LYS A 131 16.18 6.43 -0.26
N HIS A 132 15.90 7.64 0.23
CA HIS A 132 14.98 7.85 1.34
C HIS A 132 13.54 7.60 0.93
N VAL A 133 13.12 8.16 -0.20
CA VAL A 133 11.80 7.93 -0.80
C VAL A 133 11.52 6.44 -1.00
N SER A 134 12.52 5.69 -1.49
CA SER A 134 12.35 4.24 -1.68
C SER A 134 12.27 3.41 -0.41
N ARG A 135 12.67 3.97 0.73
CA ARG A 135 12.50 3.34 2.05
C ARG A 135 11.19 3.70 2.73
N THR A 136 10.56 4.80 2.34
CA THR A 136 9.43 5.40 3.07
C THR A 136 8.09 5.33 2.34
N SER A 137 8.06 5.28 1.00
CA SER A 137 6.79 5.19 0.24
C SER A 137 6.93 4.43 -1.07
N GLU A 138 6.20 3.32 -1.19
CA GLU A 138 6.12 2.55 -2.44
C GLU A 138 5.43 3.35 -3.57
N ALA A 139 4.44 4.18 -3.24
CA ALA A 139 3.81 5.08 -4.21
C ALA A 139 4.79 6.08 -4.81
N ALA A 140 5.68 6.66 -4.02
CA ALA A 140 6.62 7.65 -4.52
C ALA A 140 7.70 7.03 -5.45
N VAL A 141 8.17 5.82 -5.13
CA VAL A 141 9.01 5.02 -6.05
C VAL A 141 8.28 4.77 -7.36
N ARG A 142 7.02 4.36 -7.26
CA ARG A 142 6.18 4.08 -8.42
C ARG A 142 5.95 5.33 -9.27
N GLU A 143 5.67 6.48 -8.65
CA GLU A 143 5.49 7.75 -9.35
C GLU A 143 6.75 8.15 -10.10
N HIS A 144 7.92 8.06 -9.46
CA HIS A 144 9.20 8.33 -10.11
C HIS A 144 9.43 7.44 -11.35
N LYS A 145 9.13 6.13 -11.25
CA LYS A 145 9.22 5.23 -12.42
C LYS A 145 8.25 5.64 -13.53
N LEU A 146 7.02 6.02 -13.20
CA LEU A 146 6.01 6.41 -14.18
C LEU A 146 6.28 7.77 -14.84
N GLN A 147 7.15 8.61 -14.27
CA GLN A 147 7.65 9.80 -14.94
C GLN A 147 8.58 9.47 -16.12
N ASN A 148 9.11 8.24 -16.21
CA ASN A 148 9.88 7.80 -17.37
C ASN A 148 8.96 7.55 -18.58
N THR A 149 9.09 8.40 -19.60
CA THR A 149 8.30 8.33 -20.83
C THR A 149 8.45 7.00 -21.60
N GLU A 150 9.57 6.28 -21.45
CA GLU A 150 9.76 4.97 -22.08
C GLU A 150 8.81 3.92 -21.48
N ILE A 151 8.63 3.92 -20.16
CA ILE A 151 7.73 2.99 -19.46
C ILE A 151 6.29 3.23 -19.91
N LEU A 152 5.86 4.51 -19.91
CA LEU A 152 4.51 4.87 -20.37
C LEU A 152 4.28 4.48 -21.83
N ARG A 153 5.27 4.69 -22.70
CA ARG A 153 5.20 4.29 -24.12
C ARG A 153 5.01 2.78 -24.27
N VAL A 154 5.79 1.97 -23.56
CA VAL A 154 5.69 0.50 -23.62
C VAL A 154 4.35 -0.01 -23.08
N ILE A 155 3.80 0.63 -22.04
CA ILE A 155 2.46 0.29 -21.54
C ILE A 155 1.40 0.65 -22.58
N SER A 156 1.51 1.82 -23.20
CA SER A 156 0.53 2.33 -24.19
C SER A 156 0.52 1.55 -25.51
N SER A 157 1.65 0.95 -25.90
CA SER A 157 1.76 0.20 -27.16
C SER A 157 1.16 -1.22 -27.08
N HIS A 158 0.67 -1.64 -25.91
CA HIS A 158 0.03 -2.94 -25.68
C HIS A 158 0.78 -4.12 -26.34
N HIS A 159 2.10 -4.18 -26.15
CA HIS A 159 2.93 -5.20 -26.81
C HIS A 159 2.44 -6.62 -26.48
N SER A 160 2.16 -7.40 -27.52
CA SER A 160 1.84 -8.84 -27.43
C SER A 160 3.09 -9.70 -27.17
N ASP A 161 4.29 -9.11 -27.32
CA ASP A 161 5.57 -9.76 -27.09
C ASP A 161 5.91 -9.73 -25.59
N THR A 162 5.83 -10.90 -24.94
CA THR A 162 6.06 -11.05 -23.50
C THR A 162 7.47 -10.64 -23.08
N GLU A 163 8.47 -10.77 -23.95
CA GLU A 163 9.87 -10.41 -23.64
C GLU A 163 10.11 -8.89 -23.59
N LYS A 164 9.23 -8.12 -24.24
CA LYS A 164 9.27 -6.64 -24.25
C LYS A 164 8.24 -6.01 -23.33
N SER A 165 7.46 -6.83 -22.64
CA SER A 165 6.38 -6.40 -21.78
C SER A 165 6.88 -5.91 -20.42
N ILE A 166 6.17 -4.93 -19.86
CA ILE A 166 6.42 -4.38 -18.52
C ILE A 166 5.35 -4.89 -17.55
N CYS A 167 5.76 -5.26 -16.35
CA CYS A 167 4.85 -5.57 -15.25
C CYS A 167 4.13 -4.30 -14.76
N LEU A 168 2.80 -4.30 -14.75
CA LEU A 168 2.00 -3.16 -14.30
C LEU A 168 2.21 -2.82 -12.82
N MET A 169 2.62 -3.79 -11.99
CA MET A 169 2.79 -3.60 -10.55
C MET A 169 4.20 -3.10 -10.16
N CYS A 170 5.28 -3.77 -10.59
CA CYS A 170 6.64 -3.32 -10.25
C CYS A 170 7.27 -2.35 -11.26
N LEU A 171 6.66 -2.21 -12.44
CA LEU A 171 7.13 -1.38 -13.58
C LEU A 171 8.51 -1.79 -14.12
N GLU A 172 8.88 -3.05 -13.91
CA GLU A 172 10.10 -3.64 -14.47
C GLU A 172 9.77 -4.49 -15.70
N ARG A 173 10.75 -4.58 -16.62
CA ARG A 173 10.75 -5.59 -17.68
C ARG A 173 11.04 -6.96 -17.06
N ASN A 174 10.36 -7.99 -17.55
CA ASN A 174 10.63 -9.36 -17.12
C ASN A 174 10.89 -10.23 -18.36
N GLN A 175 11.94 -11.03 -18.30
CA GLN A 175 12.33 -11.96 -19.38
C GLN A 175 11.67 -13.34 -19.24
N ARG A 176 10.84 -13.54 -18.20
CA ARG A 176 10.14 -14.80 -17.90
C ARG A 176 8.66 -14.72 -18.27
N THR A 177 7.94 -15.80 -17.99
CA THR A 177 6.49 -15.87 -18.06
C THR A 177 5.83 -14.71 -17.32
N MET A 178 4.86 -14.10 -17.99
CA MET A 178 4.05 -13.00 -17.48
C MET A 178 2.60 -13.46 -17.40
N HIS A 179 1.89 -13.00 -16.36
CA HIS A 179 0.48 -13.31 -16.12
C HIS A 179 -0.37 -12.14 -16.51
N GLU A 180 -1.58 -12.39 -17.00
CA GLU A 180 -2.52 -11.30 -17.24
C GLU A 180 -3.01 -10.70 -15.92
N HIS A 181 -3.00 -9.37 -15.84
CA HIS A 181 -3.60 -8.66 -14.71
C HIS A 181 -5.13 -8.93 -14.70
N PRO A 182 -5.73 -9.31 -13.57
CA PRO A 182 -7.12 -9.80 -13.56
C PRO A 182 -8.17 -8.69 -13.75
N PHE A 183 -7.95 -7.47 -13.21
CA PHE A 183 -8.89 -6.34 -13.38
C PHE A 183 -8.65 -5.46 -14.61
N PHE A 184 -7.43 -5.44 -15.15
CA PHE A 184 -6.97 -4.42 -16.09
C PHE A 184 -6.22 -5.05 -17.24
N ILE A 185 -6.28 -4.44 -18.42
CA ILE A 185 -5.55 -4.89 -19.61
C ILE A 185 -4.05 -4.62 -19.39
N GLY A 186 -3.27 -5.70 -19.38
CA GLY A 186 -1.82 -5.70 -19.19
C GLY A 186 -1.36 -6.89 -18.34
N LEU A 187 -0.09 -6.86 -17.93
CA LEU A 187 0.61 -8.04 -17.41
C LEU A 187 1.25 -7.82 -16.03
N LEU A 188 1.47 -8.91 -15.32
CA LEU A 188 2.16 -9.02 -14.03
C LEU A 188 3.29 -10.05 -14.12
N CYS A 189 4.44 -9.78 -13.51
CA CYS A 189 5.48 -10.80 -13.35
C CYS A 189 5.09 -11.83 -12.28
N ASP A 190 5.75 -12.99 -12.25
CA ASP A 190 5.47 -14.08 -11.31
C ASP A 190 5.43 -13.60 -9.84
N ASN A 191 6.43 -12.83 -9.41
CA ASN A 191 6.53 -12.34 -8.03
C ASN A 191 5.37 -11.39 -7.69
N CYS A 192 5.05 -10.46 -8.61
CA CYS A 192 3.93 -9.55 -8.42
C CYS A 192 2.61 -10.31 -8.41
N MET A 193 2.44 -11.34 -9.24
CA MET A 193 1.21 -12.14 -9.26
C MET A 193 0.99 -12.89 -7.93
N ILE A 194 2.06 -13.41 -7.31
CA ILE A 194 1.99 -14.05 -5.99
C ILE A 194 1.55 -13.04 -4.92
N SER A 195 2.21 -11.88 -4.88
CA SER A 195 1.87 -10.81 -3.93
C SER A 195 0.45 -10.26 -4.16
N TYR A 196 0.05 -10.15 -5.42
CA TYR A 196 -1.27 -9.69 -5.81
C TYR A 196 -2.36 -10.64 -5.31
N ARG A 197 -2.18 -11.95 -5.48
CA ARG A 197 -3.12 -12.97 -4.98
C ARG A 197 -3.33 -12.91 -3.47
N SER A 198 -2.29 -12.61 -2.69
CA SER A 198 -2.38 -12.53 -1.24
C SER A 198 -3.00 -11.23 -0.71
N THR A 199 -3.06 -10.17 -1.52
CA THR A 199 -3.44 -8.82 -1.06
C THR A 199 -4.79 -8.34 -1.58
N ILE A 200 -5.27 -8.85 -2.72
CA ILE A 200 -6.40 -8.25 -3.44
C ILE A 200 -7.77 -8.36 -2.75
N PHE A 201 -7.86 -9.12 -1.67
CA PHE A 201 -9.05 -9.28 -0.82
C PHE A 201 -8.75 -8.97 0.66
N ALA A 202 -7.73 -8.18 0.95
CA ALA A 202 -7.51 -7.66 2.29
C ALA A 202 -8.39 -6.40 2.48
N TYR A 203 -9.40 -6.52 3.34
CA TYR A 203 -10.36 -5.48 3.68
C TYR A 203 -9.97 -4.77 4.97
N ASP A 204 -10.16 -3.46 5.01
CA ASP A 204 -10.09 -2.63 6.21
C ASP A 204 -11.46 -2.59 6.92
N ASP A 205 -11.50 -1.99 8.10
CA ASP A 205 -12.69 -1.91 8.96
C ASP A 205 -13.85 -1.12 8.33
N ASP A 206 -13.57 -0.30 7.31
CA ASP A 206 -14.58 0.43 6.53
C ASP A 206 -15.20 -0.40 5.38
N GLY A 207 -14.80 -1.67 5.23
CA GLY A 207 -15.25 -2.56 4.17
C GLY A 207 -14.61 -2.31 2.81
N LYS A 208 -13.63 -1.40 2.71
CA LYS A 208 -12.84 -1.15 1.50
C LYS A 208 -11.54 -1.95 1.56
N CYS A 209 -10.92 -2.19 0.40
CA CYS A 209 -9.64 -2.89 0.34
C CYS A 209 -8.50 -1.96 0.77
N PHE A 210 -7.52 -2.48 1.52
CA PHE A 210 -6.28 -1.76 1.86
C PHE A 210 -5.46 -1.40 0.62
N PHE A 211 -5.48 -2.28 -0.37
CA PHE A 211 -4.53 -2.27 -1.48
C PHE A 211 -5.16 -1.76 -2.77
N CYS A 212 -4.43 -0.90 -3.47
CA CYS A 212 -4.79 -0.44 -4.82
C CYS A 212 -5.08 -1.62 -5.75
N ALA A 213 -6.23 -1.59 -6.43
CA ALA A 213 -6.68 -2.64 -7.33
C ALA A 213 -5.79 -2.87 -8.57
N LEU A 214 -4.84 -1.97 -8.88
CA LEU A 214 -3.90 -2.12 -9.99
C LEU A 214 -2.49 -2.53 -9.57
N CYS A 215 -1.99 -2.03 -8.43
CA CYS A 215 -0.58 -2.18 -8.07
C CYS A 215 -0.31 -2.58 -6.62
N THR A 216 -1.37 -2.81 -5.85
CA THR A 216 -1.33 -3.22 -4.45
C THR A 216 -0.46 -2.35 -3.53
N VAL A 217 -0.38 -1.05 -3.83
CA VAL A 217 0.21 -0.05 -2.94
C VAL A 217 -0.88 0.49 -2.00
N THR A 218 -0.51 0.84 -0.77
CA THR A 218 -1.41 1.26 0.32
C THR A 218 -1.26 2.72 0.75
N ASP A 219 -0.47 3.53 0.03
CA ASP A 219 -0.35 4.97 0.30
C ASP A 219 -1.69 5.71 0.00
N THR A 220 -1.66 6.97 -0.43
CA THR A 220 -2.88 7.72 -0.75
C THR A 220 -3.72 7.05 -1.85
N VAL A 221 -4.96 6.72 -1.53
CA VAL A 221 -5.93 6.06 -2.43
C VAL A 221 -7.18 6.91 -2.68
N VAL A 222 -7.79 6.67 -3.84
CA VAL A 222 -9.15 7.10 -4.21
C VAL A 222 -10.07 5.92 -4.00
N ILE A 223 -11.16 6.13 -3.25
CA ILE A 223 -12.10 5.08 -2.83
C ILE A 223 -13.33 5.13 -3.74
N CYS A 224 -13.84 3.96 -4.15
CA CYS A 224 -15.10 3.87 -4.86
C CYS A 224 -16.28 4.12 -3.90
N ASP A 225 -17.20 5.01 -4.26
CA ASP A 225 -18.38 5.33 -3.42
C ASP A 225 -19.50 4.29 -3.53
N ASN A 226 -19.46 3.39 -4.52
CA ASN A 226 -20.42 2.30 -4.59
C ASN A 226 -20.32 1.43 -3.32
N PRO A 227 -21.40 1.31 -2.51
CA PRO A 227 -21.38 0.55 -1.26
C PRO A 227 -21.07 -0.93 -1.48
N ASP A 228 -21.41 -1.47 -2.65
CA ASP A 228 -21.16 -2.85 -3.01
C ASP A 228 -19.75 -3.11 -3.56
N CYS A 229 -18.95 -2.07 -3.72
CA CYS A 229 -17.62 -2.13 -4.27
C CYS A 229 -16.55 -1.80 -3.21
N PRO A 230 -15.64 -2.74 -2.90
CA PRO A 230 -14.57 -2.50 -1.95
C PRO A 230 -13.34 -1.85 -2.59
N ARG A 231 -13.36 -1.52 -3.89
CA ARG A 231 -12.14 -1.22 -4.64
C ARG A 231 -11.63 0.19 -4.36
N VAL A 232 -10.32 0.28 -4.17
CA VAL A 232 -9.55 1.52 -4.03
C VAL A 232 -8.44 1.57 -5.08
N TYR A 233 -7.98 2.78 -5.40
CA TYR A 233 -6.95 3.02 -6.42
C TYR A 233 -5.95 4.05 -5.92
N CYS A 234 -4.65 3.72 -5.89
CA CYS A 234 -3.67 4.71 -5.50
C CYS A 234 -3.66 5.89 -6.48
N THR A 235 -3.43 7.10 -5.95
CA THR A 235 -3.45 8.35 -6.72
C THR A 235 -2.47 8.33 -7.89
N VAL A 236 -1.33 7.68 -7.72
CA VAL A 236 -0.31 7.49 -8.76
C VAL A 236 -0.86 6.68 -9.95
N CYS A 237 -1.52 5.55 -9.70
CA CYS A 237 -2.14 4.76 -10.77
C CYS A 237 -3.25 5.53 -11.48
N MET A 238 -4.06 6.27 -10.72
CA MET A 238 -5.11 7.12 -11.29
C MET A 238 -4.54 8.20 -12.20
N LYS A 239 -3.54 8.93 -11.72
CA LYS A 239 -2.92 10.09 -12.39
C LYS A 239 -2.12 9.73 -13.64
N TYR A 240 -1.49 8.56 -13.70
CA TYR A 240 -0.54 8.23 -14.78
C TYR A 240 -1.01 7.09 -15.70
N LEU A 241 -1.86 6.18 -15.23
CA LEU A 241 -2.19 4.96 -15.98
C LEU A 241 -3.67 4.84 -16.33
N ILE A 242 -4.54 5.03 -15.34
CA ILE A 242 -5.98 4.72 -15.50
C ILE A 242 -6.75 5.91 -16.05
N ALA A 243 -6.51 7.11 -15.52
CA ALA A 243 -7.34 8.28 -15.81
C ALA A 243 -6.53 9.60 -15.81
N PRO A 244 -5.44 9.71 -16.60
CA PRO A 244 -4.57 10.88 -16.56
C PRO A 244 -5.30 12.21 -16.79
N ASP A 245 -6.23 12.24 -17.76
CA ASP A 245 -6.94 13.47 -18.14
C ASP A 245 -8.11 13.81 -17.20
N SER A 246 -8.71 12.80 -16.57
CA SER A 246 -9.90 12.97 -15.72
C SER A 246 -9.61 12.85 -14.23
N TYR A 247 -8.37 12.57 -13.82
CA TYR A 247 -7.98 12.38 -12.42
C TYR A 247 -8.42 13.54 -11.52
N ARG A 248 -8.15 14.78 -11.92
CA ARG A 248 -8.53 15.97 -11.14
C ARG A 248 -10.05 16.13 -11.02
N GLU A 249 -10.79 15.72 -12.03
CA GLU A 249 -12.24 15.80 -12.02
C GLU A 249 -12.86 14.69 -11.17
N VAL A 250 -12.28 13.49 -11.18
CA VAL A 250 -12.65 12.40 -10.26
C VAL A 250 -12.54 12.86 -8.80
N LEU A 251 -11.46 13.53 -8.43
CA LEU A 251 -11.25 14.03 -7.05
C LEU A 251 -12.26 15.10 -6.60
N LYS A 252 -12.91 15.79 -7.54
CA LYS A 252 -13.90 16.84 -7.23
C LYS A 252 -15.33 16.30 -7.14
N LYS A 253 -15.57 15.06 -7.58
CA LYS A 253 -16.90 14.48 -7.53
C LYS A 253 -17.32 14.25 -6.09
N LYS A 254 -18.59 14.56 -5.80
CA LYS A 254 -19.21 14.22 -4.52
C LYS A 254 -19.43 12.71 -4.37
N GLU A 255 -19.76 12.05 -5.49
CA GLU A 255 -19.95 10.61 -5.58
C GLU A 255 -19.27 10.10 -6.86
N TRP A 256 -18.39 9.10 -6.71
CA TRP A 256 -17.63 8.49 -7.78
C TRP A 256 -17.69 6.96 -7.71
N ASN A 257 -18.29 6.37 -8.74
CA ASN A 257 -18.21 4.93 -8.99
C ASN A 257 -16.96 4.63 -9.81
N CYS A 258 -16.20 3.62 -9.38
CA CYS A 258 -14.97 3.27 -10.05
C CYS A 258 -15.18 2.64 -11.43
N PHE A 259 -14.08 2.47 -12.16
CA PHE A 259 -14.06 1.94 -13.52
C PHE A 259 -14.44 0.46 -13.63
N LEU A 260 -14.50 -0.27 -12.51
CA LEU A 260 -15.00 -1.65 -12.46
C LEU A 260 -16.51 -1.73 -12.16
N CYS A 261 -17.12 -0.64 -11.73
CA CYS A 261 -18.55 -0.53 -11.41
C CYS A 261 -19.37 0.12 -12.53
N SER A 262 -18.76 1.00 -13.31
CA SER A 262 -19.49 1.75 -14.33
C SER A 262 -19.62 0.94 -15.61
N GLU A 263 -20.85 0.63 -16.03
CA GLU A 263 -21.13 -0.04 -17.33
C GLU A 263 -20.72 0.83 -18.53
N SER A 264 -20.59 2.14 -18.31
CA SER A 264 -20.03 3.07 -19.27
C SER A 264 -18.50 2.95 -19.30
N SER A 265 -17.98 1.85 -19.85
CA SER A 265 -16.64 1.79 -20.45
C SER A 265 -16.60 2.62 -21.74
N HIS A 266 -17.19 3.82 -21.72
CA HIS A 266 -16.83 4.87 -22.67
C HIS A 266 -15.37 5.18 -22.39
N VAL A 267 -14.52 4.53 -23.20
CA VAL A 267 -13.09 4.74 -23.36
C VAL A 267 -12.72 6.09 -22.77
N LEU A 268 -12.13 6.07 -21.57
CA LEU A 268 -11.50 7.25 -21.01
C LEU A 268 -10.53 7.70 -22.10
N SER A 269 -10.82 8.82 -22.75
CA SER A 269 -9.94 9.38 -23.76
C SER A 269 -8.56 9.48 -23.11
N ASN A 270 -7.58 8.79 -23.69
CA ASN A 270 -6.19 8.69 -23.21
C ASN A 270 -5.91 7.87 -21.93
N SER A 271 -6.76 6.91 -21.57
CA SER A 271 -6.36 5.87 -20.60
C SER A 271 -5.28 4.96 -21.19
N LEU A 272 -4.18 4.76 -20.45
CA LEU A 272 -3.11 3.83 -20.82
C LEU A 272 -3.43 2.39 -20.38
N VAL A 273 -4.24 2.24 -19.33
CA VAL A 273 -4.59 0.95 -18.73
C VAL A 273 -6.09 0.87 -18.50
N ASN A 274 -6.76 0.10 -19.35
CA ASN A 274 -8.22 -0.02 -19.34
C ASN A 274 -8.69 -1.18 -18.45
N PRO A 275 -9.84 -1.03 -17.75
CA PRO A 275 -10.47 -2.14 -17.06
C PRO A 275 -10.86 -3.23 -18.05
N ARG A 276 -10.90 -4.49 -17.59
CA ARG A 276 -11.37 -5.62 -18.40
C ARG A 276 -12.85 -5.85 -18.16
N ASP A 277 -13.64 -6.04 -19.22
CA ASP A 277 -15.06 -6.37 -19.06
C ASP A 277 -15.26 -7.76 -18.43
N ASP A 278 -14.32 -8.69 -18.69
CA ASP A 278 -14.34 -10.07 -18.18
C ASP A 278 -13.61 -10.25 -16.83
N TRP A 279 -13.36 -9.15 -16.09
CA TRP A 279 -12.56 -9.19 -14.87
C TRP A 279 -13.09 -10.17 -13.81
N LYS A 280 -14.42 -10.31 -13.69
CA LYS A 280 -15.06 -11.22 -12.73
C LYS A 280 -14.64 -12.67 -12.98
N MET A 281 -14.66 -13.09 -14.25
CA MET A 281 -14.19 -14.41 -14.67
C MET A 281 -12.71 -14.62 -14.36
N ARG A 282 -11.89 -13.60 -14.59
CA ARG A 282 -10.43 -13.68 -14.40
C ARG A 282 -10.05 -13.84 -12.95
N ILE A 283 -10.70 -13.09 -12.05
CA ILE A 283 -10.54 -13.25 -10.61
C ILE A 283 -10.93 -14.66 -10.17
N GLN A 284 -12.06 -15.19 -10.64
CA GLN A 284 -12.45 -16.57 -10.33
C GLN A 284 -11.40 -17.57 -10.81
N LYS A 285 -10.94 -17.47 -12.06
CA LYS A 285 -9.87 -18.33 -12.61
C LYS A 285 -8.58 -18.23 -11.81
N MET A 286 -8.28 -17.06 -11.25
CA MET A 286 -7.11 -16.82 -10.40
C MET A 286 -7.19 -17.55 -9.05
N PHE A 287 -8.37 -17.91 -8.54
CA PHE A 287 -8.49 -18.64 -7.27
C PHE A 287 -9.08 -20.05 -7.41
N SER A 288 -9.54 -20.41 -8.61
CA SER A 288 -10.10 -21.74 -8.87
C SER A 288 -9.00 -22.76 -9.16
N ILE A 289 -8.97 -23.85 -8.39
CA ILE A 289 -8.12 -25.01 -8.64
C ILE A 289 -8.71 -25.89 -9.76
N ASN A 290 -10.05 -25.88 -9.91
CA ASN A 290 -10.79 -26.73 -10.86
C ASN A 290 -11.58 -25.89 -11.88
N ARG A 291 -11.25 -26.01 -13.17
CA ARG A 291 -11.80 -25.16 -14.25
C ARG A 291 -13.25 -25.48 -14.63
N HIS A 292 -13.78 -26.64 -14.25
CA HIS A 292 -15.07 -27.15 -14.72
C HIS A 292 -16.31 -26.53 -14.03
N SER A 293 -16.17 -25.87 -12.87
CA SER A 293 -17.31 -25.34 -12.11
C SER A 293 -17.58 -23.85 -12.32
N ILE A 294 -16.75 -23.13 -13.09
CA ILE A 294 -16.78 -21.66 -13.16
C ILE A 294 -18.03 -21.12 -13.88
N SER A 295 -18.51 -21.79 -14.93
CA SER A 295 -19.66 -21.32 -15.73
C SER A 295 -20.98 -21.34 -14.95
N HIS A 296 -21.16 -22.26 -14.01
CA HIS A 296 -22.41 -22.40 -13.26
C HIS A 296 -22.63 -21.28 -12.23
N TYR A 297 -21.54 -20.68 -11.70
CA TYR A 297 -21.65 -19.63 -10.69
C TYR A 297 -21.83 -18.22 -11.27
N MET A 298 -21.57 -18.02 -12.57
CA MET A 298 -21.66 -16.71 -13.22
C MET A 298 -23.09 -16.15 -13.31
N GLN A 299 -24.11 -17.02 -13.34
CA GLN A 299 -25.51 -16.63 -13.44
C GLN A 299 -26.11 -16.05 -12.13
N TYR A 300 -25.40 -16.14 -11.00
CA TYR A 300 -25.89 -15.67 -9.69
C TYR A 300 -25.43 -14.26 -9.31
N TYR A 301 -24.66 -13.58 -10.16
CA TYR A 301 -24.02 -12.29 -9.83
C TYR A 301 -24.92 -11.06 -9.95
N GLU A 302 -26.16 -11.20 -10.44
CA GLU A 302 -26.98 -10.02 -10.76
C GLU A 302 -27.61 -9.38 -9.53
N GLN A 303 -27.78 -10.11 -8.42
CA GLN A 303 -28.29 -9.53 -7.17
C GLN A 303 -27.63 -10.16 -5.94
N LYS A 304 -27.02 -9.32 -5.09
CA LYS A 304 -26.63 -9.73 -3.74
C LYS A 304 -27.90 -10.07 -2.96
N LYS A 305 -27.98 -11.31 -2.48
CA LYS A 305 -29.06 -11.77 -1.61
C LYS A 305 -28.50 -12.01 -0.22
N LYS A 306 -29.36 -11.81 0.78
CA LYS A 306 -29.05 -12.20 2.15
C LYS A 306 -28.78 -13.70 2.21
N ILE A 307 -27.76 -14.12 2.94
CA ILE A 307 -27.36 -15.53 3.02
C ILE A 307 -28.06 -16.25 4.16
N ARG A 308 -28.34 -17.53 3.95
CA ARG A 308 -28.83 -18.46 4.98
C ARG A 308 -27.69 -19.36 5.42
N VAL A 309 -27.41 -19.38 6.72
CA VAL A 309 -26.22 -20.03 7.28
C VAL A 309 -26.62 -21.16 8.21
N LEU A 310 -26.00 -22.32 8.04
CA LEU A 310 -26.06 -23.44 8.99
C LEU A 310 -24.67 -23.59 9.64
N SER A 311 -24.60 -23.40 10.96
CA SER A 311 -23.39 -23.55 11.77
C SER A 311 -23.52 -24.76 12.67
N LEU A 312 -22.68 -25.77 12.46
CA LEU A 312 -22.62 -26.99 13.26
C LEU A 312 -21.47 -26.90 14.26
N PHE A 313 -21.71 -27.24 15.52
CA PHE A 313 -20.73 -27.03 16.60
C PHE A 313 -20.38 -25.54 16.71
N ASP A 314 -21.41 -24.71 16.87
CA ASP A 314 -21.32 -23.26 16.73
C ASP A 314 -20.47 -22.58 17.83
N GLY A 315 -20.31 -23.24 18.97
CA GLY A 315 -19.62 -22.72 20.14
C GLY A 315 -20.21 -21.37 20.56
N ILE A 316 -19.34 -20.37 20.71
CA ILE A 316 -19.71 -19.01 21.09
C ILE A 316 -20.20 -18.15 19.91
N SER A 317 -20.59 -18.78 18.80
CA SER A 317 -21.09 -18.13 17.57
C SER A 317 -20.09 -17.22 16.87
N SER A 318 -18.82 -17.62 16.86
CA SER A 318 -17.74 -16.91 16.16
C SER A 318 -18.02 -16.74 14.66
N GLY A 319 -18.70 -17.72 14.04
CA GLY A 319 -19.11 -17.63 12.63
C GLY A 319 -20.08 -16.49 12.38
N PHE A 320 -21.10 -16.34 13.24
CA PHE A 320 -22.07 -15.24 13.15
C PHE A 320 -21.39 -13.87 13.31
N LEU A 321 -20.55 -13.72 14.35
CA LEU A 321 -19.78 -12.49 14.57
C LEU A 321 -18.87 -12.16 13.38
N GLY A 322 -18.20 -13.16 12.81
CA GLY A 322 -17.35 -13.01 11.64
C GLY A 322 -18.12 -12.47 10.43
N LEU A 323 -19.29 -13.03 10.15
CA LEU A 323 -20.16 -12.57 9.06
C LEU A 323 -20.68 -11.14 9.29
N GLN A 324 -21.04 -10.79 10.52
CA GLN A 324 -21.45 -9.42 10.87
C GLN A 324 -20.30 -8.42 10.66
N ARG A 325 -19.08 -8.76 11.09
CA ARG A 325 -17.90 -7.90 10.88
C ARG A 325 -17.53 -7.74 9.41
N LEU A 326 -17.81 -8.74 8.58
CA LEU A 326 -17.65 -8.67 7.13
C LEU A 326 -18.75 -7.88 6.42
N GLY A 327 -19.77 -7.39 7.15
CA GLY A 327 -20.91 -6.67 6.57
C GLY A 327 -21.77 -7.55 5.65
N ILE A 328 -21.78 -8.87 5.85
CA ILE A 328 -22.58 -9.79 5.05
C ILE A 328 -23.99 -9.80 5.61
N ASP A 329 -24.98 -9.52 4.76
CA ASP A 329 -26.38 -9.60 5.15
C ASP A 329 -26.82 -11.05 5.36
N ILE A 330 -27.31 -11.36 6.56
CA ILE A 330 -27.77 -12.69 6.94
C ILE A 330 -29.30 -12.68 6.98
N ASP A 331 -29.93 -13.63 6.27
CA ASP A 331 -31.37 -13.87 6.31
C ASP A 331 -31.74 -14.69 7.55
N ALA A 332 -31.04 -15.80 7.75
CA ALA A 332 -31.22 -16.69 8.89
C ALA A 332 -29.89 -17.34 9.27
N TYR A 333 -29.65 -17.47 10.58
CA TYR A 333 -28.50 -18.17 11.13
C TYR A 333 -28.97 -19.31 12.03
N PHE A 334 -28.82 -20.55 11.56
CA PHE A 334 -29.18 -21.77 12.28
C PHE A 334 -27.93 -22.34 12.94
N ALA A 335 -27.98 -22.60 14.24
CA ALA A 335 -26.83 -23.05 15.03
C ALA A 335 -27.15 -24.33 15.80
N SER A 336 -26.26 -25.32 15.70
CA SER A 336 -26.25 -26.51 16.53
C SER A 336 -25.13 -26.40 17.58
N GLU A 337 -25.51 -26.48 18.85
CA GLU A 337 -24.60 -26.47 20.00
C GLU A 337 -25.27 -27.21 21.17
N ILE A 338 -24.47 -27.87 22.01
CA ILE A 338 -24.90 -28.61 23.19
C ILE A 338 -24.22 -28.12 24.48
N ASP A 339 -23.10 -27.41 24.36
CA ASP A 339 -22.41 -26.81 25.49
C ASP A 339 -23.21 -25.62 26.05
N THR A 340 -23.64 -25.75 27.30
CA THR A 340 -24.53 -24.77 27.93
C THR A 340 -23.85 -23.42 28.14
N ASP A 341 -22.53 -23.41 28.41
CA ASP A 341 -21.79 -22.18 28.67
C ASP A 341 -21.58 -21.40 27.36
N ALA A 342 -21.24 -22.10 26.28
CA ALA A 342 -21.13 -21.53 24.94
C ALA A 342 -22.48 -20.94 24.46
N GLU A 343 -23.58 -21.66 24.67
CA GLU A 343 -24.92 -21.14 24.38
C GLU A 343 -25.25 -19.89 25.21
N LEU A 344 -24.91 -19.87 26.50
CA LEU A 344 -25.14 -18.73 27.38
C LEU A 344 -24.39 -17.50 26.89
N VAL A 345 -23.08 -17.65 26.60
CA VAL A 345 -22.27 -16.56 26.03
C VAL A 345 -22.90 -16.02 24.77
N SER A 346 -23.32 -16.91 23.87
CA SER A 346 -23.90 -16.49 22.60
C SER A 346 -25.29 -15.83 22.76
N LYS A 347 -26.15 -16.33 23.65
CA LYS A 347 -27.45 -15.69 24.00
C LYS A 347 -27.27 -14.29 24.57
N VAL A 348 -26.26 -14.07 25.42
CA VAL A 348 -25.94 -12.76 25.99
C VAL A 348 -25.54 -11.76 24.89
N HIS A 349 -24.77 -12.18 23.89
CA HIS A 349 -24.28 -11.30 22.84
C HIS A 349 -25.27 -11.07 21.69
N PHE A 350 -26.02 -12.11 21.29
CA PHE A 350 -26.81 -12.10 20.04
C PHE A 350 -28.31 -12.30 20.27
N GLY A 351 -28.75 -12.49 21.52
CA GLY A 351 -30.16 -12.63 21.88
C GLY A 351 -30.84 -13.78 21.13
N THR A 352 -31.99 -13.48 20.51
CA THR A 352 -32.82 -14.43 19.75
C THR A 352 -32.51 -14.44 18.26
N THR A 353 -31.46 -13.73 17.81
CA THR A 353 -31.11 -13.63 16.38
C THR A 353 -30.65 -14.97 15.80
N ILE A 354 -30.05 -15.82 16.64
CA ILE A 354 -29.56 -17.15 16.28
C ILE A 354 -30.62 -18.21 16.57
N ILE A 355 -31.00 -18.98 15.55
CA ILE A 355 -31.98 -20.06 15.65
C ILE A 355 -31.28 -21.33 16.14
N ARG A 356 -31.57 -21.75 17.37
CA ARG A 356 -30.93 -22.92 18.00
C ARG A 356 -31.60 -24.22 17.58
N LEU A 357 -30.80 -25.13 17.06
CA LEU A 357 -31.21 -26.49 16.67
C LEU A 357 -30.91 -27.53 17.75
N GLY A 358 -30.08 -27.18 18.73
CA GLY A 358 -29.61 -28.10 19.77
C GLY A 358 -28.61 -29.11 19.21
N ASP A 359 -28.69 -30.37 19.66
CA ASP A 359 -27.78 -31.44 19.28
C ASP A 359 -27.84 -31.75 17.77
N VAL A 360 -26.66 -31.76 17.14
CA VAL A 360 -26.49 -32.02 15.71
C VAL A 360 -27.07 -33.37 15.27
N ARG A 361 -27.05 -34.38 16.16
CA ARG A 361 -27.55 -35.73 15.89
C ARG A 361 -29.07 -35.77 15.70
N ASN A 362 -29.77 -34.74 16.20
CA ASN A 362 -31.22 -34.61 16.07
C ASN A 362 -31.63 -33.89 14.78
N ILE A 363 -30.68 -33.39 13.97
CA ILE A 363 -30.99 -32.72 12.71
C ILE A 363 -31.40 -33.76 11.66
N THR A 364 -32.70 -33.96 11.50
CA THR A 364 -33.28 -34.89 10.52
C THR A 364 -33.37 -34.28 9.12
N ARG A 365 -33.64 -35.12 8.11
CA ARG A 365 -33.95 -34.64 6.74
C ARG A 365 -35.17 -33.72 6.71
N GLU A 366 -36.16 -33.97 7.54
CA GLU A 366 -37.35 -33.12 7.65
C GLU A 366 -36.99 -31.72 8.16
N ILE A 367 -36.17 -31.65 9.23
CA ILE A 367 -35.65 -30.38 9.74
C ILE A 367 -34.87 -29.67 8.62
N LEU A 368 -33.91 -30.35 7.99
CA LEU A 368 -33.13 -29.77 6.89
C LEU A 368 -34.01 -29.23 5.76
N ASN A 369 -35.03 -29.96 5.33
CA ASN A 369 -35.96 -29.50 4.29
C ASN A 369 -36.68 -28.21 4.68
N ASN A 370 -36.97 -28.00 5.97
CA ASN A 370 -37.56 -26.77 6.48
C ASN A 370 -36.54 -25.61 6.60
N LEU A 371 -35.25 -25.91 6.73
CA LEU A 371 -34.17 -24.90 6.80
C LEU A 371 -33.73 -24.42 5.41
N LEU A 372 -33.79 -25.32 4.41
CA LEU A 372 -33.28 -25.06 3.07
C LEU A 372 -34.02 -23.90 2.36
N PRO A 373 -33.34 -23.17 1.45
CA PRO A 373 -31.93 -23.35 1.06
C PRO A 373 -30.94 -22.86 2.13
N ILE A 374 -29.73 -23.42 2.11
CA ILE A 374 -28.58 -22.97 2.91
C ILE A 374 -27.46 -22.59 1.93
N ASP A 375 -26.96 -21.36 2.06
CA ASP A 375 -25.91 -20.81 1.19
C ASP A 375 -24.51 -21.05 1.76
N LEU A 376 -24.41 -21.14 3.09
CA LEU A 376 -23.15 -21.36 3.81
C LEU A 376 -23.35 -22.39 4.91
N LEU A 377 -22.61 -23.50 4.81
CA LEU A 377 -22.47 -24.50 5.86
C LEU A 377 -21.07 -24.38 6.46
N ILE A 378 -21.00 -24.17 7.78
CA ILE A 378 -19.76 -24.13 8.54
C ILE A 378 -19.85 -25.05 9.74
N GLY A 379 -18.70 -25.50 10.24
CA GLY A 379 -18.63 -26.21 11.50
C GLY A 379 -17.24 -26.73 11.84
N GLY A 380 -16.99 -26.88 13.13
CA GLY A 380 -15.73 -27.40 13.66
C GLY A 380 -16.02 -28.37 14.79
N SER A 381 -16.05 -29.66 14.49
CA SER A 381 -16.32 -30.67 15.52
C SER A 381 -15.19 -30.75 16.56
N PRO A 382 -15.48 -31.26 17.77
CA PRO A 382 -14.48 -31.40 18.83
C PRO A 382 -13.23 -32.14 18.35
N CYS A 383 -12.07 -31.51 18.49
CA CYS A 383 -10.80 -32.02 17.97
C CYS A 383 -10.04 -32.94 18.95
N ASN A 384 -10.53 -33.08 20.19
CA ASN A 384 -9.82 -33.79 21.27
C ASN A 384 -9.47 -35.24 20.89
N ASP A 385 -10.36 -35.93 20.19
CA ASP A 385 -10.14 -37.32 19.77
C ASP A 385 -9.35 -37.45 18.46
N LEU A 386 -9.11 -36.34 17.76
CA LEU A 386 -8.31 -36.30 16.53
C LEU A 386 -6.88 -35.81 16.79
N SER A 387 -6.70 -34.98 17.81
CA SER A 387 -5.44 -34.32 18.12
C SER A 387 -4.34 -35.31 18.50
N LEU A 388 -3.20 -35.27 17.79
CA LEU A 388 -2.05 -36.14 18.06
C LEU A 388 -1.41 -35.89 19.43
N VAL A 389 -1.57 -34.68 19.98
CA VAL A 389 -1.03 -34.33 21.30
C VAL A 389 -1.86 -34.90 22.44
N ASN A 390 -3.08 -35.40 22.18
CA ASN A 390 -3.87 -36.09 23.19
C ASN A 390 -3.45 -37.57 23.24
N PRO A 391 -2.79 -38.05 24.32
CA PRO A 391 -2.42 -39.45 24.46
C PRO A 391 -3.63 -40.38 24.64
N LYS A 392 -4.79 -39.83 25.00
CA LYS A 392 -6.08 -40.55 25.16
C LYS A 392 -6.99 -40.40 23.93
N ARG A 393 -6.46 -39.95 22.80
CA ARG A 393 -7.27 -39.76 21.58
C ARG A 393 -7.98 -41.06 21.20
N ARG A 394 -9.25 -40.95 20.84
CA ARG A 394 -10.07 -42.11 20.43
C ARG A 394 -10.20 -42.29 18.92
N GLY A 395 -9.85 -41.26 18.15
CA GLY A 395 -10.00 -41.25 16.70
C GLY A 395 -11.44 -40.95 16.26
N ILE A 396 -11.64 -40.93 14.94
CA ILE A 396 -12.89 -40.46 14.32
C ILE A 396 -14.07 -41.46 14.40
N HIS A 397 -13.80 -42.72 14.71
CA HIS A 397 -14.81 -43.80 14.66
C HIS A 397 -15.18 -44.37 16.02
N ASP A 398 -14.61 -43.86 17.11
CA ASP A 398 -14.96 -44.35 18.44
C ASP A 398 -16.35 -43.83 18.84
N PRO A 399 -17.33 -44.72 19.09
CA PRO A 399 -18.70 -44.33 19.43
C PRO A 399 -18.81 -43.63 20.78
N ASN A 400 -17.76 -43.68 21.61
CA ASN A 400 -17.68 -42.94 22.87
C ASN A 400 -16.83 -41.68 22.74
N GLY A 401 -16.39 -41.31 21.53
CA GLY A 401 -15.65 -40.07 21.29
C GLY A 401 -16.44 -38.83 21.70
N THR A 402 -15.73 -37.73 21.93
CA THR A 402 -16.29 -36.38 22.17
C THR A 402 -16.87 -35.75 20.90
N GLY A 403 -16.47 -36.24 19.72
CA GLY A 403 -16.97 -35.81 18.42
C GLY A 403 -17.86 -36.87 17.76
N ILE A 404 -18.88 -37.38 18.46
CA ILE A 404 -19.90 -38.23 17.82
C ILE A 404 -20.63 -37.38 16.78
N LEU A 405 -20.35 -37.65 15.51
CA LEU A 405 -20.96 -37.01 14.34
C LEU A 405 -22.22 -37.75 13.90
#